data_AF-A0A510E4W8-F1
#
_entry.id   AF-A0A510E4W8-F1
#
_cell.length_a   1.000
_cell.length_b   1.000
_cell.length_c   1.000
_cell.angle_alpha   90.00
_cell.angle_beta   90.00
_cell.angle_gamma   90.00
#
_symmetry.space_group_name_H-M   'P 1'
#
loop_
_entity.id
_entity.type
_entity.pdbx_description
1 polymer ?
#
loop_
_entity_poly.entity_id
_entity_poly.type
_entity_poly.pdbx_seq_one_letter_code
_entity_poly.pdbx_strand_id
1 'polypeptide(L)' 'MKCYNCSYEDSRDFNFCPQCGYPSRYIKCERCGNLNKVTAKFCSNCGVPLPTIIKIVRENEA' A
#
# COMPACT_ATOMS: atom_id res chain seq x y z
N MET A 1 -14.08 7.57 -0.41
CA MET A 1 -13.47 6.47 -1.19
C MET A 1 -13.99 5.13 -0.69
N LYS A 2 -14.29 4.22 -1.62
CA LYS A 2 -14.78 2.87 -1.31
C LYS A 2 -13.63 1.87 -1.43
N CYS A 3 -13.45 1.02 -0.43
CA CYS A 3 -12.52 -0.09 -0.49
C CYS A 3 -13.02 -1.14 -1.50
N TYR A 4 -12.27 -1.40 -2.57
CA TYR A 4 -12.63 -2.41 -3.57
C TYR A 4 -12.58 -3.86 -3.04
N ASN A 5 -11.92 -4.09 -1.91
CA ASN A 5 -11.81 -5.42 -1.31
C ASN A 5 -12.96 -5.77 -0.37
N CYS A 6 -13.45 -4.82 0.45
CA CYS A 6 -14.50 -5.08 1.45
C CYS A 6 -15.72 -4.15 1.37
N SER A 7 -15.77 -3.26 0.38
CA SER A 7 -16.84 -2.25 0.21
C SER A 7 -16.96 -1.18 1.31
N TYR A 8 -16.08 -1.16 2.31
CA TYR A 8 -16.07 -0.10 3.33
C TYR A 8 -15.87 1.29 2.69
N GLU A 9 -16.68 2.26 3.11
CA GLU A 9 -16.65 3.65 2.60
C GLU A 9 -16.12 4.59 3.67
N ASP A 10 -15.11 5.40 3.32
CA ASP A 10 -14.58 6.46 4.17
C ASP A 10 -14.14 7.63 3.28
N SER A 11 -14.48 8.85 3.67
CA SER A 11 -14.20 10.09 2.93
C SER A 11 -12.73 10.54 3.02
N ARG A 12 -11.90 9.92 3.85
CA ARG A 12 -10.49 10.26 4.05
C ARG A 12 -9.58 9.45 3.13
N ASP A 13 -8.40 10.00 2.89
CA ASP A 13 -7.30 9.28 2.24
C ASP A 13 -6.55 8.42 3.27
N PHE A 14 -6.46 7.12 3.03
CA PHE A 14 -5.75 6.18 3.90
C PHE A 14 -4.78 5.31 3.09
N ASN A 15 -3.61 4.98 3.67
CA ASN A 15 -2.68 4.03 3.04
C ASN A 15 -3.23 2.59 3.08
N PHE A 16 -4.03 2.27 4.10
CA PHE A 16 -4.65 0.98 4.35
C PHE A 16 -6.11 1.15 4.76
N CYS A 17 -7.00 0.28 4.27
CA CYS A 17 -8.39 0.26 4.71
C CYS A 17 -8.43 -0.01 6.22
N PRO A 18 -9.06 0.86 7.04
CA PRO A 18 -9.09 0.68 8.49
C PRO A 18 -9.93 -0.53 8.91
N GLN A 19 -10.82 -1.03 8.04
CA GLN A 19 -11.66 -2.17 8.34
C GLN A 19 -10.95 -3.52 8.06
N CYS A 20 -10.28 -3.65 6.90
CA CYS A 20 -9.75 -4.94 6.44
C CYS A 20 -8.24 -4.95 6.16
N GLY A 21 -7.55 -3.82 6.34
CA GLY A 21 -6.11 -3.70 6.10
C GLY A 21 -5.69 -3.70 4.62
N TYR A 22 -6.63 -3.64 3.66
CA TYR A 22 -6.29 -3.63 2.24
C TYR A 22 -5.49 -2.37 1.86
N PRO A 23 -4.32 -2.49 1.23
CA PRO A 23 -3.53 -1.33 0.83
C PRO A 23 -4.28 -0.55 -0.26
N SER A 24 -4.54 0.72 0.01
CA SER A 24 -5.37 1.58 -0.87
C SER A 24 -4.52 2.43 -1.80
N ARG A 25 -3.20 2.26 -1.74
CA ARG A 25 -2.24 2.96 -2.59
C ARG A 25 -1.37 1.95 -3.36
N TYR A 26 -0.83 2.44 -4.47
CA TYR A 26 0.12 1.73 -5.30
C TYR A 26 1.34 2.61 -5.57
N ILE A 27 2.50 1.98 -5.75
CA ILE A 27 3.73 2.60 -6.22
C ILE A 27 4.07 2.12 -7.63
N LYS A 28 4.57 3.03 -8.46
CA LYS A 28 5.06 2.70 -9.80
C LYS A 28 6.51 2.21 -9.70
N CYS A 29 6.81 1.10 -10.34
CA CYS A 29 8.18 0.62 -10.48
C CYS A 29 8.98 1.57 -11.38
N GLU A 30 10.07 2.13 -10.87
CA GLU A 30 10.91 3.05 -11.65
C GLU A 30 11.65 2.35 -12.80
N ARG A 31 11.94 1.05 -12.67
CA ARG A 31 12.62 0.28 -13.73
C ARG A 31 11.71 -0.07 -14.90
N CYS A 32 10.50 -0.54 -14.63
CA CYS A 32 9.63 -1.14 -15.66
C CYS A 32 8.23 -0.52 -15.77
N GLY A 33 7.90 0.46 -14.92
CA GLY A 33 6.63 1.16 -14.93
C GLY A 33 5.42 0.41 -14.33
N ASN A 34 5.59 -0.84 -13.89
CA ASN A 34 4.49 -1.64 -13.32
C ASN A 34 3.97 -1.04 -12.00
N LEU A 35 2.64 -1.03 -11.80
CA LEU A 35 2.04 -0.62 -10.53
C LEU A 35 2.09 -1.78 -9.53
N ASN A 36 2.60 -1.53 -8.34
CA ASN A 36 2.74 -2.50 -7.26
C ASN A 36 2.08 -1.98 -6.00
N LYS A 37 1.58 -2.88 -5.14
CA LYS A 37 1.05 -2.47 -3.82
C LYS A 37 2.15 -1.76 -3.03
N VAL A 38 1.80 -0.73 -2.25
CA VAL A 38 2.79 -0.01 -1.40
C VAL A 38 3.48 -0.90 -0.35
N THR A 39 2.92 -2.08 -0.07
CA THR A 39 3.51 -3.11 0.81
C THR A 39 4.46 -4.08 0.09
N ALA A 40 4.53 -4.04 -1.24
CA ALA A 40 5.36 -4.96 -2.01
C ALA A 40 6.84 -4.61 -1.82
N LYS A 41 7.63 -5.59 -1.37
CA LYS A 41 9.09 -5.44 -1.23
C LYS A 41 9.81 -5.48 -2.58
N PHE A 42 9.23 -6.20 -3.56
CA PHE A 42 9.77 -6.39 -4.89
C PHE A 42 8.69 -6.18 -5.95
N CYS A 43 9.09 -5.74 -7.14
CA CYS A 43 8.20 -5.57 -8.28
C CYS A 43 7.71 -6.94 -8.78
N SER A 44 6.40 -7.13 -8.86
CA SER A 44 5.79 -8.40 -9.31
C SER A 44 6.05 -8.71 -10.78
N ASN A 45 6.47 -7.71 -11.58
CA ASN A 45 6.74 -7.89 -13.00
C ASN A 45 8.23 -8.10 -13.32
N CYS A 46 9.14 -7.40 -12.65
CA CYS A 46 10.56 -7.42 -13.00
C CYS A 46 11.53 -7.73 -11.84
N GLY A 47 11.01 -7.98 -10.64
CA GLY A 47 11.79 -8.46 -9.49
C GLY A 47 12.65 -7.42 -8.78
N VAL A 48 12.72 -6.16 -9.24
CA VAL A 48 13.51 -5.13 -8.53
C VAL A 48 12.97 -4.84 -7.15
N PRO A 49 13.83 -4.52 -6.17
CA PRO A 49 13.39 -3.98 -4.90
C PRO A 49 12.63 -2.66 -5.12
N LEU A 50 11.55 -2.47 -4.37
CA LEU A 50 10.75 -1.26 -4.41
C LEU A 50 11.01 -0.40 -3.16
N PRO A 51 10.91 0.95 -3.27
CA PRO A 51 11.07 1.83 -2.12
C PRO A 51 9.97 1.57 -1.08
N THR A 52 10.38 1.20 0.13
CA THR A 52 9.44 1.02 1.25
C THR A 52 9.06 2.38 1.79
N ILE A 53 7.90 2.89 1.38
CA ILE A 53 7.35 4.16 1.89
C ILE A 53 6.57 3.99 3.20
N ILE A 54 6.39 2.76 3.67
CA ILE A 54 5.75 2.50 4.96
C ILE A 54 6.82 2.67 6.03
N LYS A 55 6.95 3.89 6.55
CA LYS A 55 7.47 4.06 7.90
C LYS A 55 6.47 3.36 8.80
N ILE A 56 6.79 2.15 9.24
CA ILE A 56 6.10 1.53 10.37
C ILE A 56 6.44 2.43 11.55
N VAL A 57 5.62 3.46 11.78
CA VAL A 57 5.53 4.04 13.11
C VAL A 57 4.99 2.91 13.98
N ARG A 58 5.92 2.18 14.61
CA ARG A 58 5.58 1.44 15.81
C ARG A 58 5.28 2.54 16.82
N GLU A 59 4.01 2.88 16.99
CA GLU A 59 3.58 3.51 18.23
C GLU A 59 3.80 2.45 19.30
N ASN A 60 4.99 2.50 19.91
CA ASN A 60 5.34 1.76 21.10
C ASN A 60 4.54 2.32 22.29
N GLU A 61 4.22 1.40 23.21
CA GLU A 61 4.17 1.64 24.66
C GLU A 61 3.06 2.54 25.23
N ALA A 62 2.04 1.86 25.80
CA ALA A 62 1.50 2.16 27.13
C ALA A 62 1.06 0.86 27.80
#